data_AF-A0A963ERP8-F1
#
_entry.id   AF-A0A963ERP8-F1
#
_cell.length_a   1.000
_cell.length_b   1.000
_cell.length_c   1.000
_cell.angle_alpha   90.00
_cell.angle_beta   90.00
_cell.angle_gamma   90.00
#
_symmetry.space_group_name_H-M   'P 1'
#
loop_
_entity.id
_entity.type
_entity.pdbx_description
1 polymer ?
#
loop_
_entity_poly.entity_id
_entity_poly.type
_entity_poly.pdbx_seq_one_letter_code
_entity_poly.pdbx_strand_id
1 'polypeptide(L)'
;FPNRAQPAFINDDKRQDIIVPGGYFFDSFIGQARGSLTWWENQKNGTRWVRHDIVTGSPFSYHSAVFEDFDGDGIADIASVGEDAGDPSNPFDDIVELHLFAGA
;
A
#
# COMPACT_ATOMS: atom_id res chain seq x y z
N PHE A 1 10.20 -10.18 6.49
CA PHE A 1 10.00 -8.91 7.21
C PHE A 1 9.14 -8.05 6.32
N PRO A 2 7.84 -7.89 6.66
CA PRO A 2 6.81 -8.42 5.77
C PRO A 2 6.40 -7.45 4.66
N ASN A 3 6.63 -6.15 4.83
CA ASN A 3 6.28 -5.14 3.85
C ASN A 3 7.39 -4.99 2.79
N ARG A 4 7.02 -5.05 1.52
CA ARG A 4 7.90 -4.88 0.36
C ARG A 4 7.64 -3.51 -0.27
N ALA A 5 8.57 -2.59 -0.05
CA ALA A 5 8.61 -1.36 -0.84
C ALA A 5 9.00 -1.70 -2.29
N GLN A 6 8.36 -1.04 -3.26
CA GLN A 6 8.60 -1.27 -4.67
C GLN A 6 8.86 0.03 -5.43
N PRO A 7 9.78 0.04 -6.39
CA PRO A 7 9.96 1.18 -7.25
C PRO A 7 8.86 1.30 -8.31
N ALA A 8 8.52 2.54 -8.69
CA ALA A 8 7.58 2.84 -9.77
C ALA A 8 7.88 4.20 -10.43
N PHE A 9 7.40 4.44 -11.65
CA PHE A 9 7.35 5.77 -12.26
C PHE A 9 5.93 6.29 -12.12
N ILE A 10 5.67 7.22 -11.18
CA ILE A 10 4.28 7.54 -10.77
C ILE A 10 3.79 8.86 -11.37
N ASN A 11 4.66 9.87 -11.48
CA ASN A 11 4.26 11.26 -11.77
C ASN A 11 4.87 11.84 -13.06
N ASP A 12 5.30 10.99 -13.99
CA ASP A 12 5.94 11.35 -15.28
C ASP A 12 7.20 12.23 -15.19
N ASP A 13 7.82 12.36 -14.02
CA ASP A 13 8.99 13.22 -13.83
C ASP A 13 10.33 12.59 -14.24
N LYS A 14 10.27 11.39 -14.83
CA LYS A 14 11.38 10.51 -15.24
C LYS A 14 12.30 10.08 -14.10
N ARG A 15 11.83 10.13 -12.85
CA ARG A 15 12.50 9.58 -11.68
C ARG A 15 11.68 8.42 -11.14
N GLN A 16 12.41 7.49 -10.55
CA GLN A 16 11.82 6.33 -9.91
C GLN A 16 11.42 6.74 -8.49
N ASP A 17 10.13 6.63 -8.22
CA ASP A 17 9.48 6.79 -6.94
C ASP A 17 9.39 5.45 -6.22
N ILE A 18 8.81 5.44 -5.02
CA ILE A 18 8.66 4.22 -4.21
C ILE A 18 7.23 4.13 -3.68
N ILE A 19 6.56 3.01 -3.94
CA ILE A 19 5.32 2.62 -3.26
C ILE A 19 5.71 1.82 -2.01
N VAL A 20 5.16 2.21 -0.87
CA VAL A 20 5.43 1.64 0.45
C VAL A 20 4.11 1.20 1.08
N PRO A 21 3.83 -0.12 1.05
CA PRO A 21 2.82 -0.75 1.88
C PRO A 21 3.22 -0.71 3.36
N GLY A 22 2.25 -0.57 4.25
CA GLY A 22 2.46 -0.39 5.68
C GLY A 22 1.36 -1.01 6.53
N GLY A 23 1.67 -1.10 7.82
CA GLY A 23 0.87 -1.82 8.81
C GLY A 23 1.48 -3.18 9.17
N TYR A 24 1.00 -3.73 10.27
CA TYR A 24 1.35 -5.06 10.76
C TYR A 24 0.07 -5.87 10.87
N PHE A 25 0.08 -7.10 10.36
CA PHE A 25 -1.02 -8.05 10.56
C PHE A 25 -1.43 -8.11 12.04
N PHE A 26 -0.44 -8.13 12.94
CA PHE A 26 -0.69 -8.21 14.38
C PHE A 26 -1.40 -7.00 15.01
N ASP A 27 -1.29 -5.82 14.40
CA ASP A 27 -1.95 -4.62 14.91
C ASP A 27 -3.47 -4.68 14.66
N SER A 28 -3.93 -5.39 13.62
CA SER A 28 -5.36 -5.54 13.33
C SER A 28 -6.10 -6.37 14.41
N PHE A 29 -5.48 -7.43 14.95
CA PHE A 29 -6.01 -8.23 16.07
C PHE A 29 -6.39 -7.40 17.30
N ILE A 30 -5.60 -6.38 17.60
CA ILE A 30 -5.77 -5.51 18.77
C ILE A 30 -6.57 -4.24 18.43
N GLY A 31 -7.22 -4.23 17.27
CA GLY A 31 -8.04 -3.13 16.77
C GLY A 31 -7.25 -1.86 16.45
N GLN A 32 -5.95 -1.96 16.19
CA GLN A 32 -5.10 -0.82 15.84
C GLN A 32 -5.07 -0.64 14.33
N ALA A 33 -5.87 0.29 13.83
CA ALA A 33 -5.90 0.65 12.42
C ALA A 33 -4.64 1.43 12.02
N ARG A 34 -3.59 0.70 11.62
CA ARG A 34 -2.27 1.24 11.23
C ARG A 34 -1.88 0.87 9.80
N GLY A 35 -2.77 0.21 9.09
CA GLY A 35 -2.63 -0.05 7.67
C GLY A 35 -2.42 1.21 6.88
N SER A 36 -1.45 1.16 5.97
CA SER A 36 -1.20 2.26 5.06
C SER A 36 -0.70 1.78 3.71
N LEU A 37 -0.96 2.61 2.71
CA LEU A 37 -0.36 2.53 1.41
C LEU A 37 0.05 3.95 1.05
N THR A 38 1.34 4.15 0.84
CA THR A 38 1.91 5.47 0.58
C THR A 38 2.82 5.39 -0.63
N TRP A 39 2.99 6.50 -1.34
CA TRP A 39 4.06 6.62 -2.30
C TRP A 39 4.97 7.80 -1.95
N TRP A 40 6.25 7.65 -2.28
CA TRP A 40 7.29 8.60 -1.94
C TRP A 40 7.91 9.11 -3.23
N GLU A 41 7.65 10.38 -3.50
CA GLU A 41 8.15 11.10 -4.66
C GLU A 41 9.64 11.35 -4.50
N ASN A 42 10.40 10.89 -5.48
CA ASN A 42 11.81 11.15 -5.55
C ASN A 42 12.07 12.56 -6.11
N GLN A 43 12.56 13.46 -5.26
CA GLN A 43 12.96 14.80 -5.65
C GLN A 43 14.48 14.99 -5.56
N LYS A 44 14.99 15.92 -6.37
CA LYS A 44 16.40 16.33 -6.36
C LYS A 44 17.35 15.12 -6.46
N ASN A 45 17.05 14.17 -7.35
CA ASN A 45 17.87 12.97 -7.61
C ASN A 45 18.15 12.13 -6.35
N GLY A 46 17.12 11.84 -5.55
CA GLY A 46 17.19 10.98 -4.37
C GLY A 46 17.60 11.69 -3.09
N THR A 47 17.87 12.99 -3.13
CA THR A 47 18.29 13.77 -1.94
C THR A 47 17.12 14.37 -1.17
N ARG A 48 15.91 14.31 -1.72
CA ARG A 48 14.67 14.72 -1.05
C ARG A 48 13.55 13.76 -1.43
N TRP A 49 12.71 13.43 -0.46
CA TRP A 49 11.53 12.60 -0.66
C TRP A 49 10.28 13.31 -0.17
N VAL A 50 9.20 13.29 -0.95
CA VAL A 50 7.90 13.83 -0.55
C VAL A 50 6.92 12.68 -0.41
N ARG A 51 6.30 12.57 0.76
CA ARG A 51 5.32 11.53 1.03
C ARG A 51 3.94 11.93 0.50
N HIS A 52 3.29 10.99 -0.14
CA HIS A 52 1.90 11.06 -0.57
C HIS A 52 1.13 9.87 -0.01
N ASP A 53 -0.03 10.15 0.58
CA ASP A 53 -0.86 9.14 1.25
C ASP A 53 -1.97 8.67 0.29
N ILE A 54 -2.06 7.36 0.08
CA ILE A 54 -3.17 6.73 -0.67
C ILE A 54 -4.17 6.17 0.35
N VAL A 55 -3.67 5.43 1.32
CA VAL A 55 -4.43 4.89 2.46
C VAL A 55 -3.69 5.19 3.75
N THR A 56 -4.42 5.66 4.77
CA THR A 56 -3.91 5.79 6.13
C THR A 56 -4.97 5.34 7.13
N GLY A 57 -4.54 4.77 8.25
CA GLY A 57 -5.46 4.35 9.31
C GLY A 57 -6.40 3.22 8.89
N SER A 58 -5.97 2.34 7.98
CA SER A 58 -6.78 1.19 7.57
C SER A 58 -6.75 0.10 8.63
N PRO A 59 -7.86 -0.61 8.87
CA PRO A 59 -7.85 -1.82 9.70
C PRO A 59 -7.04 -2.95 9.06
N PHE A 60 -6.93 -2.96 7.74
CA PHE A 60 -6.14 -3.93 6.99
C PHE A 60 -4.67 -3.56 6.94
N SER A 61 -3.79 -4.54 7.13
CA SER A 61 -2.37 -4.41 6.85
C SER A 61 -2.06 -4.70 5.38
N TYR A 62 -1.03 -4.04 4.83
CA TYR A 62 -0.61 -4.21 3.44
C TYR A 62 0.86 -4.61 3.36
N HIS A 63 1.16 -5.71 2.66
CA HIS A 63 2.51 -6.27 2.60
C HIS A 63 3.21 -6.09 1.25
N SER A 64 2.47 -6.03 0.15
CA SER A 64 3.01 -5.74 -1.17
C SER A 64 1.95 -5.01 -1.97
N ALA A 65 2.37 -4.22 -2.94
CA ALA A 65 1.47 -3.64 -3.94
C ALA A 65 1.89 -4.11 -5.32
N VAL A 66 1.04 -3.93 -6.32
CA VAL A 66 1.34 -3.94 -7.74
C VAL A 66 0.86 -2.61 -8.33
N PHE A 67 1.55 -2.12 -9.35
CA PHE A 67 1.29 -0.80 -9.94
C PHE A 67 1.26 -0.93 -11.46
N GLU A 68 0.06 -0.95 -12.04
CA GLU A 68 -0.21 -1.15 -13.47
C GLU A 68 -1.58 -0.54 -13.81
N ASP A 69 -1.79 -0.23 -15.08
CA ASP A 69 -3.08 0.21 -15.62
C ASP A 69 -4.02 -1.01 -15.76
N PHE A 70 -4.95 -1.19 -14.81
CA PHE A 70 -5.85 -2.34 -14.81
C PHE A 70 -7.18 -2.07 -15.51
N ASP A 71 -7.60 -0.82 -15.60
CA ASP A 71 -8.89 -0.44 -16.21
C ASP A 71 -8.77 0.09 -17.66
N GLY A 72 -7.55 0.34 -18.13
CA GLY A 72 -7.21 0.69 -19.51
C GLY A 72 -7.34 2.18 -19.82
N ASP A 73 -7.36 3.06 -18.82
CA ASP A 73 -7.47 4.50 -19.01
C ASP A 73 -6.13 5.21 -19.26
N GLY A 74 -5.03 4.47 -19.19
CA GLY A 74 -3.67 4.98 -19.37
C GLY A 74 -3.04 5.57 -18.11
N ILE A 75 -3.70 5.48 -16.95
CA ILE A 75 -3.20 5.86 -15.63
C ILE A 75 -3.02 4.57 -14.83
N ALA A 76 -1.84 4.40 -14.22
CA ALA A 76 -1.57 3.20 -13.44
C ALA A 76 -2.33 3.23 -12.10
N ASP A 77 -2.96 2.10 -11.79
CA ASP A 77 -3.66 1.83 -10.55
C ASP A 77 -2.74 1.14 -9.53
N ILE A 78 -3.18 1.05 -8.28
CA ILE A 78 -2.51 0.21 -7.27
C ILE A 78 -3.44 -0.90 -6.80
N ALA A 79 -2.96 -2.13 -6.88
CA ALA A 79 -3.63 -3.26 -6.22
C ALA A 79 -2.75 -3.83 -5.10
N SER A 80 -3.39 -4.26 -4.01
CA SER A 80 -2.73 -4.84 -2.85
C SER A 80 -3.64 -5.87 -2.18
N VAL A 81 -3.05 -6.71 -1.33
CA VAL A 81 -3.80 -7.58 -0.43
C VAL A 81 -4.02 -6.80 0.86
N GLY A 82 -5.28 -6.65 1.25
CA GLY A 82 -5.67 -6.22 2.59
C GLY A 82 -5.80 -7.44 3.51
N GLU A 83 -5.05 -7.44 4.61
CA GLU A 83 -5.15 -8.48 5.63
C GLU A 83 -5.65 -7.88 6.95
N ASP A 84 -6.84 -8.32 7.40
CA ASP A 84 -7.38 -8.05 8.72
C ASP A 84 -7.48 -9.38 9.47
N ALA A 85 -6.95 -9.40 10.67
CA ALA A 85 -6.66 -10.62 11.39
C ALA A 85 -7.71 -10.97 12.45
N GLY A 86 -8.77 -10.16 12.57
CA GLY A 86 -9.95 -10.53 13.38
C GLY A 86 -9.63 -10.82 14.85
N ASP A 87 -10.24 -11.87 15.41
CA ASP A 87 -9.99 -12.32 16.78
C ASP A 87 -8.86 -13.37 16.78
N PRO A 88 -7.73 -13.15 17.47
CA PRO A 88 -6.61 -14.10 17.49
C PRO A 88 -6.95 -15.45 18.13
N SER A 89 -8.11 -15.59 18.78
CA SER A 89 -8.64 -16.86 19.30
C SER A 89 -9.54 -17.61 18.32
N ASN A 90 -9.91 -17.00 17.19
CA ASN A 90 -10.79 -17.56 16.18
C ASN A 90 -10.12 -17.56 14.79
N PRO A 91 -9.51 -18.66 14.34
CA PRO A 91 -8.76 -18.72 13.08
C PRO A 91 -9.63 -18.65 11.82
N PHE A 92 -10.93 -18.41 11.94
CA PHE A 92 -11.89 -18.38 10.84
C PHE A 92 -12.45 -16.99 10.56
N ASP A 93 -12.07 -15.96 11.34
CA ASP A 93 -12.51 -14.58 11.08
C ASP A 93 -11.42 -13.67 10.48
N ASP A 94 -10.24 -14.21 10.18
CA ASP A 94 -9.26 -13.56 9.30
C ASP A 94 -9.91 -13.21 7.94
N ILE A 95 -9.72 -11.97 7.50
CA ILE A 95 -10.15 -11.47 6.20
C ILE A 95 -8.90 -11.18 5.36
N VAL A 96 -8.85 -11.78 4.17
CA VAL A 96 -7.83 -11.53 3.16
C VAL A 96 -8.54 -11.19 1.86
N GLU A 97 -8.40 -9.95 1.39
CA GLU A 97 -9.10 -9.49 0.18
C GLU A 97 -8.25 -8.59 -0.72
N LEU A 98 -8.71 -8.47 -1.97
CA LEU A 98 -8.11 -7.57 -2.96
C LEU A 98 -8.59 -6.15 -2.69
N HIS A 99 -7.65 -5.24 -2.48
CA HIS A 99 -7.90 -3.80 -2.52
C HIS A 99 -7.31 -3.21 -3.79
N LEU A 100 -8.15 -2.56 -4.59
CA LEU A 100 -7.77 -1.83 -5.80
C LEU A 100 -8.03 -0.34 -5.59
N PHE A 101 -7.02 0.48 -5.89
CA PHE A 101 -7.05 1.93 -5.80
C PHE A 101 -6.79 2.49 -7.19
N ALA A 102 -7.80 3.13 -7.77
CA ALA A 102 -7.71 3.70 -9.10
C ALA A 102 -6.69 4.86 -9.15
N GLY A 103 -5.96 4.95 -10.25
CA GLY A 103 -5.15 6.11 -10.60
C GLY A 103 -6.00 7.36 -10.83
N ALA A 104 -5.42 8.55 -10.63
CA ALA A 104 -6.10 9.84 -10.87
C ALA A 104 -5.13 10.95 -11.27
#